data_AF-A0A329LYL3-F1
#
_entry.id   AF-A0A329LYL3-F1
#
_cell.length_a   1.000
_cell.length_b   1.000
_cell.length_c   1.000
_cell.angle_alpha   90.00
_cell.angle_beta   90.00
_cell.angle_gamma   90.00
#
_symmetry.space_group_name_H-M   'P 1'
#
loop_
_entity.id
_entity.type
_entity.pdbx_description
1 polymer ?
#
loop_
_entity_poly.entity_id
_entity_poly.type
_entity_poly.pdbx_seq_one_letter_code
_entity_poly.pdbx_strand_id
1 'polypeptide(L)'
;MASNKNIQIKYNNGVDWDSLFPKTKAILVESGSGETVEQHVTDTVKHITSAERTAWNAKATQTDINNAIQALVGTAPSTLDTLQEIVAALGNDPNFANTILTKLAGKVDIVAGKTLTTNDFTAPLKTKLDGIADGATKVQAATNGKIKINGVDVDVYIHPTGTNPHGTTKADVGLGNVENKSSATIRAEISAADINAALGFTPAKILNGSDASKPAATGGKSLYIATDSGKIYLDNISGTWLLVGGGGTVNWSNITGLPTTLSGYGITDAAPSSHIGIGGTAHATATPSVAGFLSAADKTKLDGIAANANNYVHPSTEGNLHVPATGTSNNGKVLKAGSTAGSMSWASVDYSEITGKPSSFTPSTHTHAATDITESVTKRFTSDTEKSTWNGKTKIVLSTTAPTGADIWFEEIT
;
A
#
# COMPACT_ATOMS: atom_id res chain seq x y z
N MET A 1 99.15 64.82 106.06
CA MET A 1 100.24 63.81 106.01
C MET A 1 99.60 62.46 105.78
N ALA A 2 100.10 61.70 104.81
CA ALA A 2 99.55 60.42 104.39
C ALA A 2 99.40 59.46 105.57
N SER A 3 98.19 58.92 105.73
CA SER A 3 97.92 57.79 106.62
C SER A 3 98.62 56.58 106.03
N ASN A 4 99.87 56.35 106.45
CA ASN A 4 100.66 55.20 106.05
C ASN A 4 99.89 53.93 106.38
N LYS A 5 99.49 53.22 105.31
CA LYS A 5 98.82 51.93 105.38
C LYS A 5 99.75 50.95 106.09
N ASN A 6 99.28 50.42 107.21
CA ASN A 6 99.95 49.46 108.08
C ASN A 6 100.43 48.23 107.32
N ILE A 7 101.68 48.24 106.87
CA ILE A 7 102.49 47.03 106.81
C ILE A 7 102.88 46.76 108.27
N GLN A 8 102.38 45.66 108.84
CA GLN A 8 102.63 45.31 110.24
C GLN A 8 104.13 45.02 110.46
N ILE A 9 104.85 46.00 111.02
CA ILE A 9 106.19 45.84 111.59
C ILE A 9 106.00 44.99 112.86
N LYS A 10 106.53 43.77 112.86
CA LYS A 10 106.42 42.86 114.01
C LYS A 10 107.50 43.20 115.03
N TYR A 11 107.10 43.91 116.08
CA TYR A 11 107.88 44.07 117.31
C TYR A 11 108.10 42.69 117.97
N ASN A 12 109.31 42.39 118.46
CA ASN A 12 109.56 41.25 119.34
C ASN A 12 110.13 41.77 120.66
N ASN A 13 109.49 41.44 121.78
CA ASN A 13 109.89 41.88 123.12
C ASN A 13 110.08 43.40 123.27
N GLY A 14 109.26 44.22 122.59
CA GLY A 14 109.27 45.68 122.74
C GLY A 14 110.39 46.42 122.00
N VAL A 15 111.20 45.72 121.20
CA VAL A 15 112.23 46.33 120.34
C VAL A 15 111.80 46.23 118.87
N ASP A 16 111.96 47.34 118.14
CA ASP A 16 111.73 47.41 116.71
C ASP A 16 112.82 46.61 115.96
N TRP A 17 112.43 45.56 115.24
CA TRP A 17 113.35 44.74 114.44
C TRP A 17 114.08 45.55 113.37
N ASP A 18 113.47 46.62 112.84
CA ASP A 18 114.08 47.50 111.85
C ASP A 18 115.23 48.34 112.46
N SER A 19 115.30 48.45 113.79
CA SER A 19 116.40 49.11 114.50
C SER A 19 117.63 48.22 114.68
N LEU A 20 117.47 46.89 114.66
CA LEU A 20 118.56 45.93 114.88
C LEU A 20 119.25 45.51 113.57
N PHE A 21 118.55 45.59 112.44
CA PHE A 21 119.07 45.22 111.12
C PHE A 21 118.73 46.28 110.06
N PRO A 22 119.56 47.32 109.91
CA PRO A 22 119.29 48.40 108.95
C PRO A 22 119.40 47.93 107.48
N LYS A 23 118.24 47.62 106.90
CA LYS A 23 117.80 47.78 105.48
C LYS A 23 118.51 46.97 104.37
N THR A 24 117.67 46.20 103.69
CA THR A 24 117.42 46.38 102.24
C THR A 24 115.91 46.43 102.02
N LYS A 25 115.37 47.60 101.65
CA LYS A 25 113.97 47.73 101.19
C LYS A 25 113.83 46.98 99.87
N ALA A 26 113.39 45.73 99.89
CA ALA A 26 113.00 45.03 98.68
C ALA A 26 111.63 45.57 98.23
N ILE A 27 111.65 46.48 97.26
CA ILE A 27 110.48 46.90 96.48
C ILE A 27 110.38 45.90 95.32
N LEU A 28 109.24 45.21 95.18
CA LEU A 28 108.97 44.45 93.97
C LEU A 28 108.72 45.44 92.82
N VAL A 29 109.68 45.54 91.91
CA VAL A 29 109.58 46.26 90.63
C VAL A 29 109.76 45.20 89.53
N GLU A 30 108.74 45.00 88.71
CA GLU A 30 108.90 44.30 87.42
C GLU A 30 109.29 45.32 86.35
N SER A 31 110.27 44.94 85.53
CA SER A 31 111.12 45.82 84.73
C SER A 31 110.36 46.66 83.70
N GLY A 32 110.55 47.99 83.75
CA GLY A 32 110.59 48.82 82.54
C GLY A 32 109.58 49.97 82.43
N SER A 33 108.40 49.91 83.06
CA SER A 33 107.38 50.97 82.93
C SER A 33 106.80 51.54 84.22
N GLY A 34 107.18 51.03 85.39
CA GLY A 34 106.99 51.74 86.66
C GLY A 34 105.55 51.87 87.17
N GLU A 35 104.61 51.02 86.74
CA GLU A 35 103.23 51.05 87.26
C GLU A 35 102.99 50.00 88.35
N THR A 36 102.27 50.38 89.41
CA THR A 36 101.97 49.53 90.59
C THR A 36 100.57 48.94 90.51
N VAL A 37 100.29 47.84 91.24
CA VAL A 37 98.95 47.18 91.28
C VAL A 37 97.83 48.14 91.76
N GLU A 38 98.18 49.20 92.48
CA GLU A 38 97.25 50.27 92.89
C GLU A 38 96.86 51.24 91.76
N GLN A 39 97.48 51.16 90.57
CA GLN A 39 97.00 51.88 89.37
C GLN A 39 95.88 51.16 88.62
N HIS A 40 95.55 49.90 88.93
CA HIS A 40 94.45 49.20 88.25
C HIS A 40 93.07 49.78 88.58
N VAL A 41 92.91 50.40 89.76
CA VAL A 41 91.69 51.18 90.10
C VAL A 41 91.56 52.50 89.33
N THR A 42 92.58 52.88 88.56
CA THR A 42 92.59 54.02 87.63
C THR A 42 92.79 53.60 86.17
N ASP A 43 92.82 52.29 85.89
CA ASP A 43 93.03 51.74 84.55
C ASP A 43 91.81 52.02 83.66
N THR A 44 91.98 52.93 82.69
CA THR A 44 90.98 53.24 81.65
C THR A 44 91.12 52.36 80.41
N VAL A 45 92.16 51.51 80.35
CA VAL A 45 92.35 50.56 79.26
C VAL A 45 91.26 49.50 79.38
N LYS A 46 90.23 49.62 78.54
CA LYS A 46 89.24 48.56 78.43
C LYS A 46 89.94 47.33 77.84
N HIS A 47 90.03 46.28 78.65
CA HIS A 47 90.55 44.94 78.26
C HIS A 47 89.84 44.33 77.02
N ILE A 48 88.73 44.92 76.56
CA ILE A 48 88.16 44.76 75.22
C ILE A 48 87.75 46.13 74.65
N THR A 49 88.11 46.39 73.41
CA THR A 49 87.70 47.59 72.66
C THR A 49 86.18 47.61 72.43
N SER A 50 85.61 48.80 72.19
CA SER A 50 84.20 48.92 71.81
C SER A 50 83.89 48.13 70.53
N ALA A 51 84.85 48.04 69.60
CA ALA A 51 84.72 47.26 68.38
C ALA A 51 84.63 45.76 68.67
N GLU A 52 85.49 45.22 69.54
CA GLU A 52 85.46 43.80 69.94
C GLU A 52 84.16 43.43 70.65
N ARG A 53 83.62 44.32 71.49
CA ARG A 53 82.32 44.12 72.14
C ARG A 53 81.16 44.10 71.14
N THR A 54 81.16 45.01 70.17
CA THR A 54 80.16 45.03 69.09
C THR A 54 80.25 43.76 68.24
N ALA A 55 81.46 43.30 67.92
CA ALA A 55 81.67 42.07 67.15
C ALA A 55 81.21 40.81 67.91
N TRP A 56 81.38 40.77 69.24
CA TRP A 56 80.90 39.67 70.07
C TRP A 56 79.37 39.67 70.19
N ASN A 57 78.75 40.84 70.38
CA ASN A 57 77.30 40.99 70.45
C ASN A 57 76.59 40.77 69.10
N ALA A 58 77.30 40.90 67.98
CA ALA A 58 76.78 40.64 66.63
C ALA A 58 76.92 39.16 66.19
N LYS A 59 77.36 38.26 67.08
CA LYS A 59 77.37 36.82 66.80
C LYS A 59 75.94 36.28 66.71
N ALA A 60 75.77 35.22 65.92
CA ALA A 60 74.47 34.60 65.67
C ALA A 60 73.74 34.27 66.98
N THR A 61 72.51 34.74 67.09
CA THR A 61 71.61 34.47 68.22
C THR A 61 70.96 33.10 68.05
N GLN A 62 70.34 32.59 69.12
CA GLN A 62 69.50 31.39 69.03
C GLN A 62 68.40 31.52 67.97
N THR A 63 67.86 32.73 67.76
CA THR A 63 66.87 33.02 66.73
C THR A 63 67.45 32.86 65.33
N ASP A 64 68.67 33.34 65.10
CA ASP A 64 69.35 33.19 63.80
C ASP A 64 69.63 31.71 63.51
N ILE A 65 70.03 30.94 64.54
CA ILE A 65 70.22 29.50 64.44
C ILE A 65 68.90 28.78 64.12
N ASN A 66 67.81 29.14 64.80
CA ASN A 66 66.48 28.54 64.56
C ASN A 66 65.94 28.87 63.17
N ASN A 67 66.14 30.10 62.69
CA ASN A 67 65.76 30.52 61.35
C ASN A 67 66.58 29.78 60.29
N ALA A 68 67.88 29.58 60.51
CA ALA A 68 68.74 28.81 59.62
C ALA A 68 68.35 27.32 59.59
N ILE A 69 67.96 26.73 60.73
CA ILE A 69 67.44 25.36 60.81
C ILE A 69 66.11 25.26 60.06
N GLN A 70 65.19 26.21 60.25
CA GLN A 70 63.93 26.23 59.48
C GLN A 70 64.17 26.38 57.98
N ALA A 71 65.11 27.24 57.56
CA ALA A 71 65.47 27.37 56.17
C ALA A 71 66.08 26.08 55.62
N LEU A 72 66.93 25.38 56.38
CA LEU A 72 67.50 24.08 55.99
C LEU A 72 66.46 22.96 55.93
N VAL A 73 65.50 22.93 56.86
CA VAL A 73 64.41 21.95 56.89
C VAL A 73 63.38 22.24 55.80
N GLY A 74 63.08 23.51 55.52
CA GLY A 74 62.18 23.96 54.44
C GLY A 74 62.81 23.92 53.04
N THR A 75 64.13 23.68 52.96
CA THR A 75 64.87 23.45 51.69
C THR A 75 65.34 21.99 51.57
N ALA A 76 64.88 21.11 52.45
CA ALA A 76 65.24 19.70 52.43
C ALA A 76 64.84 19.07 51.07
N PRO A 77 65.66 18.16 50.51
CA PRO A 77 65.38 17.48 49.26
C PRO A 77 63.95 16.92 49.22
N SER A 78 63.34 16.91 48.03
CA SER A 78 61.92 16.61 47.76
C SER A 78 61.36 15.32 48.38
N THR A 79 62.20 14.46 48.94
CA THR A 79 61.81 13.25 49.68
C THR A 79 61.48 13.46 51.16
N LEU A 80 61.81 14.61 51.77
CA LEU A 80 61.36 14.99 53.11
C LEU A 80 60.19 15.99 53.05
N ASP A 81 60.13 16.79 51.97
CA ASP A 81 58.95 17.55 51.55
C ASP A 81 57.74 16.62 51.37
N THR A 82 57.94 15.42 50.79
CA THR A 82 56.86 14.44 50.64
C THR A 82 56.19 14.05 51.97
N LEU A 83 56.89 13.99 53.10
CA LEU A 83 56.23 13.64 54.36
C LEU A 83 55.31 14.78 54.83
N GLN A 84 55.74 16.04 54.67
CA GLN A 84 54.92 17.20 54.99
C GLN A 84 53.77 17.36 53.99
N GLU A 85 54.01 17.11 52.70
CA GLU A 85 53.00 17.07 51.64
C GLU A 85 52.01 15.93 51.85
N ILE A 86 52.45 14.74 52.27
CA ILE A 86 51.58 13.60 52.60
C ILE A 86 50.72 13.96 53.81
N VAL A 87 51.31 14.50 54.88
CA VAL A 87 50.55 14.91 56.07
C VAL A 87 49.53 16.01 55.74
N ALA A 88 49.90 16.98 54.91
CA ALA A 88 48.99 18.02 54.42
C ALA A 88 47.91 17.46 53.47
N ALA A 89 48.25 16.55 52.56
CA ALA A 89 47.33 15.90 51.63
C ALA A 89 46.32 14.98 52.34
N LEU A 90 46.69 14.43 53.50
CA LEU A 90 45.78 13.72 54.40
C LEU A 90 45.00 14.66 55.34
N GLY A 91 45.15 15.98 55.20
CA GLY A 91 44.36 16.99 55.90
C GLY A 91 44.80 17.29 57.32
N ASN A 92 46.04 16.97 57.70
CA ASN A 92 46.55 17.10 59.07
C ASN A 92 45.66 16.38 60.12
N ASP A 93 45.01 15.27 59.76
CA ASP A 93 44.06 14.57 60.63
C ASP A 93 44.77 13.72 61.71
N PRO A 94 44.69 14.10 63.01
CA PRO A 94 45.33 13.35 64.10
C PRO A 94 44.74 11.95 64.32
N ASN A 95 43.53 11.69 63.81
CA ASN A 95 42.79 10.44 63.94
C ASN A 95 42.51 9.82 62.58
N PHE A 96 43.40 10.01 61.60
CA PHE A 96 43.23 9.57 60.21
C PHE A 96 42.67 8.16 60.08
N ALA A 97 43.17 7.20 60.86
CA ALA A 97 42.68 5.82 60.86
C ALA A 97 41.19 5.71 61.21
N ASN A 98 40.72 6.40 62.25
CA ASN A 98 39.31 6.41 62.66
C ASN A 98 38.43 7.16 61.65
N THR A 99 38.94 8.26 61.08
CA THR A 99 38.24 9.01 60.04
C THR A 99 38.02 8.17 58.79
N ILE A 100 39.05 7.46 58.33
CA ILE A 100 38.94 6.54 57.20
C ILE A 100 38.01 5.37 57.55
N LEU A 101 38.15 4.78 58.73
CA LEU A 101 37.27 3.69 59.17
C LEU A 101 35.79 4.11 59.18
N THR A 102 35.50 5.32 59.69
CA THR A 102 34.14 5.89 59.70
C THR A 102 33.62 6.14 58.28
N LYS A 103 34.45 6.70 57.40
CA LYS A 103 34.10 6.90 55.97
C LYS A 103 33.86 5.59 55.25
N LEU A 104 34.60 4.53 55.59
CA LEU A 104 34.47 3.20 54.99
C LEU A 104 33.24 2.46 55.53
N ALA A 105 32.93 2.60 56.82
CA ALA A 105 31.72 2.04 57.44
C ALA A 105 30.42 2.65 56.88
N GLY A 106 30.48 3.86 56.31
CA GLY A 106 29.36 4.48 55.59
C GLY A 106 29.23 4.00 54.13
N LYS A 107 30.11 3.14 53.64
CA LYS A 107 29.97 2.51 52.32
C LYS A 107 29.09 1.27 52.43
N VAL A 108 28.34 1.01 51.36
CA VAL A 108 27.51 -0.20 51.24
C VAL A 108 28.41 -1.40 50.96
N ASP A 109 28.13 -2.55 51.59
CA ASP A 109 28.84 -3.82 51.35
C ASP A 109 28.70 -4.26 49.89
N ILE A 110 29.80 -4.77 49.30
CA ILE A 110 29.75 -5.40 47.98
C ILE A 110 29.16 -6.80 48.12
N VAL A 111 28.05 -7.03 47.43
CA VAL A 111 27.52 -8.38 47.18
C VAL A 111 28.19 -8.94 45.93
N ALA A 112 28.63 -10.21 45.99
CA ALA A 112 29.26 -10.89 44.86
C ALA A 112 28.42 -10.75 43.57
N GLY A 113 29.02 -10.17 42.52
CA GLY A 113 28.37 -9.94 41.23
C GLY A 113 27.71 -8.57 41.03
N LYS A 114 27.78 -7.64 42.00
CA LYS A 114 27.31 -6.25 41.84
C LYS A 114 28.44 -5.23 41.97
N THR A 115 28.40 -4.18 41.14
CA THR A 115 29.28 -3.00 41.23
C THR A 115 28.68 -1.91 42.13
N LEU A 116 29.55 -1.05 42.70
CA LEU A 116 29.20 0.12 43.53
C LEU A 116 28.54 1.23 42.69
N THR A 117 27.29 1.01 42.31
CA THR A 117 26.43 2.07 41.80
C THR A 117 25.09 1.94 42.50
N THR A 118 24.64 3.05 43.06
CA THR A 118 23.34 3.29 43.70
C THR A 118 22.26 2.35 43.16
N ASN A 119 21.81 1.40 43.97
CA ASN A 119 20.60 0.63 43.69
C ASN A 119 19.64 0.77 44.85
N ASP A 120 19.20 2.00 45.09
CA ASP A 120 17.86 2.21 45.61
C ASP A 120 17.07 2.72 44.40
N PHE A 121 16.19 1.88 43.87
CA PHE A 121 15.22 2.29 42.87
C PHE A 121 14.69 3.69 43.21
N THR A 122 14.55 4.59 42.22
CA THR A 122 13.88 5.89 42.47
C THR A 122 12.54 5.63 43.17
N ALA A 123 12.06 6.51 44.04
CA ALA A 123 10.80 6.26 44.77
C ALA A 123 9.66 5.76 43.84
N PRO A 124 9.49 6.30 42.61
CA PRO A 124 8.54 5.75 41.64
C PRO A 124 8.84 4.31 41.16
N LEU A 125 10.10 3.95 40.94
CA LEU A 125 10.50 2.60 40.53
C LEU A 125 10.38 1.60 41.69
N LYS A 126 10.69 2.03 42.92
CA LYS A 126 10.51 1.19 44.12
C LYS A 126 9.02 0.91 44.35
N THR A 127 8.17 1.92 44.27
CA THR A 127 6.71 1.75 44.37
C THR A 127 6.17 0.83 43.28
N LYS A 128 6.69 0.91 42.06
CA LYS A 128 6.30 -0.02 40.99
C LYS A 128 6.73 -1.45 41.28
N LEU A 129 7.93 -1.66 41.84
CA LEU A 129 8.44 -2.99 42.17
C LEU A 129 7.71 -3.60 43.38
N ASP A 130 7.50 -2.82 44.44
CA ASP A 130 6.75 -3.24 45.63
C ASP A 130 5.27 -3.55 45.30
N GLY A 131 4.74 -2.94 44.24
CA GLY A 131 3.39 -3.21 43.73
C GLY A 131 3.27 -4.51 42.91
N ILE A 132 4.38 -5.19 42.62
CA ILE A 132 4.38 -6.49 41.94
C ILE A 132 4.42 -7.57 43.02
N ALA A 133 3.39 -8.42 43.06
CA ALA A 133 3.33 -9.53 44.02
C ALA A 133 4.47 -10.52 43.79
N ASP A 134 4.95 -11.12 44.88
CA ASP A 134 6.04 -12.11 44.83
C ASP A 134 5.66 -13.28 43.90
N GLY A 135 6.57 -13.63 42.99
CA GLY A 135 6.33 -14.66 41.96
C GLY A 135 5.47 -14.25 40.74
N ALA A 136 5.19 -12.96 40.52
CA ALA A 136 4.43 -12.52 39.33
C ALA A 136 5.17 -12.85 38.01
N THR A 137 4.47 -13.49 37.06
CA THR A 137 4.97 -13.76 35.70
C THR A 137 4.24 -12.95 34.62
N LYS A 138 4.78 -12.95 33.40
CA LYS A 138 4.26 -12.18 32.25
C LYS A 138 2.77 -12.49 32.00
N VAL A 139 1.94 -11.46 32.13
CA VAL A 139 0.52 -11.51 31.73
C VAL A 139 0.45 -11.59 30.21
N GLN A 140 -0.18 -12.65 29.69
CA GLN A 140 -0.45 -12.83 28.26
C GLN A 140 -1.97 -12.93 28.05
N ALA A 141 -2.47 -12.29 26.99
CA ALA A 141 -3.87 -12.43 26.59
C ALA A 141 -4.13 -13.89 26.18
N ALA A 142 -5.13 -14.53 26.78
CA ALA A 142 -5.59 -15.85 26.34
C ALA A 142 -6.65 -15.68 25.24
N THR A 143 -6.76 -16.66 24.33
CA THR A 143 -7.69 -16.63 23.19
C THR A 143 -9.15 -16.89 23.59
N ASN A 144 -9.42 -17.26 24.85
CA ASN A 144 -10.72 -17.66 25.39
C ASN A 144 -11.33 -16.61 26.35
N GLY A 145 -10.86 -15.36 26.32
CA GLY A 145 -11.35 -14.28 27.19
C GLY A 145 -10.84 -14.34 28.63
N LYS A 146 -9.99 -15.32 28.97
CA LYS A 146 -9.30 -15.42 30.25
C LYS A 146 -7.94 -14.72 30.20
N ILE A 147 -7.31 -14.56 31.36
CA ILE A 147 -5.94 -14.05 31.44
C ILE A 147 -5.02 -15.19 31.88
N LYS A 148 -3.89 -15.38 31.19
CA LYS A 148 -2.88 -16.34 31.62
C LYS A 148 -2.05 -15.77 32.75
N ILE A 149 -2.15 -16.39 33.92
CA ILE A 149 -1.28 -16.12 35.08
C ILE A 149 -0.48 -17.40 35.32
N ASN A 150 0.85 -17.32 35.24
CA ASN A 150 1.75 -18.49 35.39
C ASN A 150 1.44 -19.64 34.42
N GLY A 151 0.98 -19.32 33.20
CA GLY A 151 0.63 -20.32 32.18
C GLY A 151 -0.71 -21.03 32.39
N VAL A 152 -1.44 -20.70 33.45
CA VAL A 152 -2.79 -21.19 33.74
C VAL A 152 -3.81 -20.11 33.37
N ASP A 153 -4.90 -20.50 32.71
CA ASP A 153 -5.99 -19.58 32.41
C ASP A 153 -6.78 -19.26 33.69
N VAL A 154 -6.79 -18.00 34.11
CA VAL A 154 -7.51 -17.49 35.28
C VAL A 154 -8.64 -16.58 34.83
N ASP A 155 -9.82 -16.79 35.39
CA ASP A 155 -10.98 -15.90 35.23
C ASP A 155 -10.77 -14.63 36.06
N VAL A 156 -10.19 -13.59 35.45
CA VAL A 156 -9.97 -12.29 36.11
C VAL A 156 -11.24 -11.41 36.04
N TYR A 157 -12.16 -11.73 35.13
CA TYR A 157 -13.47 -11.10 35.04
C TYR A 157 -14.56 -12.16 35.01
N ILE A 158 -15.33 -12.26 36.09
CA ILE A 158 -16.55 -13.07 36.13
C ILE A 158 -17.64 -12.21 35.50
N HIS A 159 -18.16 -12.62 34.34
CA HIS A 159 -19.30 -11.94 33.73
C HIS A 159 -20.47 -11.90 34.73
N PRO A 160 -21.14 -10.74 34.91
CA PRO A 160 -22.32 -10.66 35.76
C PRO A 160 -23.34 -11.72 35.36
N THR A 161 -23.95 -12.40 36.33
CA THR A 161 -25.01 -13.36 36.05
C THR A 161 -26.32 -12.63 35.73
N GLY A 162 -27.09 -13.15 34.78
CA GLY A 162 -28.38 -12.56 34.39
C GLY A 162 -28.63 -12.59 32.88
N THR A 163 -29.83 -12.19 32.47
CA THR A 163 -30.24 -12.11 31.06
C THR A 163 -29.72 -10.86 30.35
N ASN A 164 -29.26 -9.85 31.10
CA ASN A 164 -28.63 -8.64 30.57
C ASN A 164 -27.34 -8.29 31.33
N PRO A 165 -26.27 -9.09 31.16
CA PRO A 165 -25.02 -8.95 31.91
C PRO A 165 -24.21 -7.70 31.53
N HIS A 166 -24.60 -7.02 30.45
CA HIS A 166 -23.93 -5.82 29.94
C HIS A 166 -24.79 -4.56 30.07
N GLY A 167 -25.99 -4.66 30.65
CA GLY A 167 -26.92 -3.54 30.76
C GLY A 167 -27.35 -2.95 29.41
N THR A 168 -27.17 -3.68 28.31
CA THR A 168 -27.51 -3.19 26.97
C THR A 168 -29.01 -3.03 26.84
N THR A 169 -29.42 -1.90 26.29
CA THR A 169 -30.82 -1.57 26.04
C THR A 169 -31.18 -1.89 24.59
N LYS A 170 -32.49 -1.95 24.29
CA LYS A 170 -32.95 -2.09 22.90
C LYS A 170 -32.49 -0.93 22.01
N ALA A 171 -32.29 0.26 22.59
CA ALA A 171 -31.81 1.42 21.85
C ALA A 171 -30.35 1.21 21.41
N ASP A 172 -29.51 0.64 22.28
CA ASP A 172 -28.08 0.41 22.00
C ASP A 172 -27.85 -0.52 20.81
N VAL A 173 -28.81 -1.41 20.53
CA VAL A 173 -28.77 -2.37 19.42
C VAL A 173 -29.74 -2.04 18.27
N GLY A 174 -30.36 -0.85 18.28
CA GLY A 174 -31.26 -0.40 17.21
C GLY A 174 -32.62 -1.12 17.14
N LEU A 175 -33.02 -1.82 18.19
CA LEU A 175 -34.29 -2.57 18.30
C LEU A 175 -35.39 -1.78 19.04
N GLY A 176 -35.31 -0.44 19.07
CA GLY A 176 -36.22 0.42 19.82
C GLY A 176 -37.70 0.25 19.46
N ASN A 177 -37.99 -0.10 18.20
CA ASN A 177 -39.35 -0.31 17.69
C ASN A 177 -39.80 -1.78 17.75
N VAL A 178 -39.00 -2.68 18.33
CA VAL A 178 -39.33 -4.10 18.41
C VAL A 178 -39.85 -4.41 19.82
N GLU A 179 -41.11 -4.82 19.93
CA GLU A 179 -41.71 -5.24 21.20
C GLU A 179 -41.02 -6.50 21.72
N ASN A 180 -40.80 -6.58 23.05
CA ASN A 180 -40.22 -7.77 23.67
C ASN A 180 -41.34 -8.75 24.04
N LYS A 181 -41.98 -9.32 23.01
CA LYS A 181 -43.09 -10.25 23.18
C LYS A 181 -42.69 -11.62 22.65
N SER A 182 -43.15 -12.67 23.32
CA SER A 182 -42.97 -14.03 22.78
C SER A 182 -43.79 -14.20 21.52
N SER A 183 -43.37 -15.11 20.63
CA SER A 183 -44.16 -15.44 19.44
C SER A 183 -45.58 -15.92 19.80
N ALA A 184 -45.76 -16.54 20.97
CA ALA A 184 -47.06 -16.91 21.49
C ALA A 184 -47.92 -15.69 21.86
N THR A 185 -47.34 -14.64 22.45
CA THR A 185 -48.05 -13.40 22.80
C THR A 185 -48.48 -12.66 21.54
N ILE A 186 -47.59 -12.53 20.56
CA ILE A 186 -47.88 -11.89 19.27
C ILE A 186 -49.02 -12.62 18.55
N ARG A 187 -49.00 -13.96 18.55
CA ARG A 187 -50.10 -14.75 17.96
C ARG A 187 -51.43 -14.63 18.73
N ALA A 188 -51.38 -14.35 20.02
CA ALA A 188 -52.57 -14.15 20.86
C ALA A 188 -53.18 -12.74 20.72
N GLU A 189 -52.46 -11.78 20.14
CA GLU A 189 -52.96 -10.42 19.87
C GLU A 189 -53.94 -10.38 18.71
N ILE A 190 -53.90 -11.36 17.81
CA ILE A 190 -54.98 -11.59 16.85
C ILE A 190 -56.18 -12.14 17.63
N SER A 191 -57.12 -11.27 17.98
CA SER A 191 -58.31 -11.69 18.71
C SER A 191 -59.33 -12.35 17.79
N ALA A 192 -60.26 -13.11 18.36
CA ALA A 192 -61.42 -13.60 17.63
C ALA A 192 -62.24 -12.44 17.02
N ALA A 193 -62.22 -11.25 17.63
CA ALA A 193 -62.89 -10.07 17.10
C ALA A 193 -62.20 -9.55 15.83
N ASP A 194 -60.87 -9.53 15.79
CA ASP A 194 -60.10 -9.11 14.61
C ASP A 194 -60.31 -10.07 13.44
N ILE A 195 -60.34 -11.37 13.73
CA ILE A 195 -60.67 -12.41 12.74
C ILE A 195 -62.11 -12.23 12.24
N ASN A 196 -63.07 -12.01 13.13
CA ASN A 196 -64.47 -11.80 12.75
C ASN A 196 -64.66 -10.53 11.91
N ALA A 197 -63.95 -9.44 12.24
CA ALA A 197 -63.99 -8.19 11.48
C ALA A 197 -63.43 -8.37 10.05
N ALA A 198 -62.34 -9.14 9.91
CA ALA A 198 -61.77 -9.47 8.61
C ALA A 198 -62.65 -10.41 7.77
N LEU A 199 -63.34 -11.37 8.41
CA LEU A 199 -64.23 -12.32 7.74
C LEU A 199 -65.60 -11.72 7.39
N GLY A 200 -66.01 -10.61 8.03
CA GLY A 200 -67.32 -9.97 7.83
C GLY A 200 -68.50 -10.74 8.44
N PHE A 201 -68.25 -11.84 9.15
CA PHE A 201 -69.23 -12.59 9.94
C PHE A 201 -68.54 -13.38 11.06
N THR A 202 -69.28 -13.76 12.10
CA THR A 202 -68.80 -14.63 13.19
C THR A 202 -69.32 -16.06 12.97
N PRO A 203 -68.45 -17.04 12.66
CA PRO A 203 -68.88 -18.43 12.57
C PRO A 203 -69.39 -18.95 13.91
N ALA A 204 -70.51 -19.66 13.92
CA ALA A 204 -71.06 -20.22 15.16
C ALA A 204 -70.16 -21.32 15.76
N LYS A 205 -69.50 -22.09 14.87
CA LYS A 205 -68.48 -23.09 15.19
C LYS A 205 -67.49 -23.18 14.03
N ILE A 206 -66.25 -23.56 14.30
CA ILE A 206 -65.28 -23.95 13.29
C ILE A 206 -64.98 -25.44 13.50
N LEU A 207 -65.24 -26.24 12.48
CA LEU A 207 -65.04 -27.68 12.45
C LEU A 207 -63.95 -28.02 11.43
N ASN A 208 -63.28 -29.14 11.62
CA ASN A 208 -62.27 -29.65 10.69
C ASN A 208 -62.30 -31.18 10.61
N GLY A 209 -61.83 -31.72 9.49
CA GLY A 209 -61.78 -33.15 9.22
C GLY A 209 -61.66 -33.43 7.73
N SER A 210 -61.76 -34.69 7.30
CA SER A 210 -61.78 -35.02 5.86
C SER A 210 -63.07 -34.52 5.21
N ASP A 211 -63.03 -34.18 3.92
CA ASP A 211 -64.17 -33.60 3.19
C ASP A 211 -65.43 -34.50 3.26
N ALA A 212 -65.22 -35.82 3.26
CA ALA A 212 -66.25 -36.84 3.39
C ALA A 212 -66.86 -36.95 4.80
N SER A 213 -66.16 -36.49 5.85
CA SER A 213 -66.62 -36.52 7.24
C SER A 213 -67.37 -35.25 7.67
N LYS A 214 -67.67 -34.36 6.72
CA LYS A 214 -68.43 -33.15 6.96
C LYS A 214 -69.86 -33.49 7.44
N PRO A 215 -70.34 -32.95 8.58
CA PRO A 215 -71.66 -33.24 9.10
C PRO A 215 -72.76 -32.66 8.21
N ALA A 216 -74.02 -33.02 8.44
CA ALA A 216 -75.15 -32.44 7.72
C ALA A 216 -75.21 -30.91 7.93
N ALA A 217 -75.41 -30.15 6.84
CA ALA A 217 -75.61 -28.70 6.90
C ALA A 217 -76.94 -28.38 7.58
N THR A 218 -76.91 -27.51 8.58
CA THR A 218 -78.08 -27.12 9.39
C THR A 218 -78.52 -25.68 9.16
N GLY A 219 -77.76 -24.89 8.38
CA GLY A 219 -77.90 -23.44 8.26
C GLY A 219 -77.34 -22.66 9.46
N GLY A 220 -76.57 -23.31 10.34
CA GLY A 220 -76.11 -22.77 11.62
C GLY A 220 -74.90 -21.84 11.53
N LYS A 221 -74.48 -21.41 10.34
CA LYS A 221 -73.32 -20.51 10.09
C LYS A 221 -72.00 -21.03 10.65
N SER A 222 -71.83 -22.34 10.75
CA SER A 222 -70.54 -22.95 11.07
C SER A 222 -69.62 -22.97 9.87
N LEU A 223 -68.30 -22.90 10.09
CA LEU A 223 -67.28 -23.10 9.06
C LEU A 223 -66.72 -24.52 9.17
N TYR A 224 -66.54 -25.22 8.05
CA TYR A 224 -65.90 -26.53 7.99
C TYR A 224 -64.66 -26.48 7.11
N ILE A 225 -63.49 -26.81 7.67
CA ILE A 225 -62.21 -26.85 6.97
C ILE A 225 -61.88 -28.31 6.66
N ALA A 226 -62.02 -28.68 5.39
CA ALA A 226 -61.64 -30.00 4.91
C ALA A 226 -60.11 -30.11 4.81
N THR A 227 -59.51 -30.93 5.66
CA THR A 227 -58.05 -31.02 5.83
C THR A 227 -57.36 -31.75 4.68
N ASP A 228 -58.08 -32.60 3.96
CA ASP A 228 -57.60 -33.42 2.84
C ASP A 228 -57.78 -32.74 1.48
N SER A 229 -58.94 -32.13 1.23
CA SER A 229 -59.21 -31.40 -0.02
C SER A 229 -58.79 -29.94 0.02
N GLY A 230 -58.44 -29.43 1.20
CA GLY A 230 -58.10 -28.03 1.44
C GLY A 230 -59.27 -27.08 1.26
N LYS A 231 -60.51 -27.58 1.10
CA LYS A 231 -61.72 -26.79 0.91
C LYS A 231 -62.24 -26.24 2.24
N ILE A 232 -62.88 -25.09 2.16
CA ILE A 232 -63.48 -24.37 3.28
C ILE A 232 -64.95 -24.17 2.94
N TYR A 233 -65.84 -24.69 3.79
CA TYR A 233 -67.27 -24.64 3.59
C TYR A 233 -67.97 -23.82 4.69
N LEU A 234 -69.03 -23.09 4.33
CA LEU A 234 -69.90 -22.37 5.24
C LEU A 234 -71.28 -23.05 5.29
N ASP A 235 -71.76 -23.33 6.50
CA ASP A 235 -73.11 -23.83 6.77
C ASP A 235 -74.13 -22.69 6.62
N ASN A 236 -74.36 -22.25 5.39
CA ASN A 236 -75.17 -21.07 5.12
C ASN A 236 -76.67 -21.35 5.24
N ILE A 237 -77.14 -22.48 4.68
CA ILE A 237 -78.54 -22.92 4.66
C ILE A 237 -78.63 -24.41 4.98
N SER A 238 -79.77 -24.85 5.53
CA SER A 238 -80.01 -26.27 5.83
C SER A 238 -79.92 -27.12 4.56
N GLY A 239 -79.28 -28.29 4.66
CA GLY A 239 -79.17 -29.27 3.59
C GLY A 239 -78.02 -29.05 2.60
N THR A 240 -77.35 -27.90 2.58
CA THR A 240 -76.21 -27.68 1.66
C THR A 240 -75.11 -26.80 2.26
N TRP A 241 -73.88 -27.30 2.23
CA TRP A 241 -72.67 -26.54 2.55
C TRP A 241 -72.25 -25.67 1.36
N LEU A 242 -72.04 -24.37 1.58
CA LEU A 242 -71.51 -23.45 0.58
C LEU A 242 -69.99 -23.53 0.58
N LEU A 243 -69.35 -23.83 -0.56
CA LEU A 243 -67.90 -23.69 -0.68
C LEU A 243 -67.53 -22.20 -0.68
N VAL A 244 -66.74 -21.76 0.29
CA VAL A 244 -66.36 -20.35 0.50
C VAL A 244 -64.87 -20.06 0.33
N GLY A 245 -64.04 -21.10 0.19
CA GLY A 245 -62.62 -20.95 -0.07
C GLY A 245 -61.92 -22.29 -0.14
N GLY A 246 -60.65 -22.32 -0.57
CA GLY A 246 -59.86 -23.55 -0.61
C GLY A 246 -60.33 -24.59 -1.64
N GLY A 247 -59.42 -25.47 -2.06
CA GLY A 247 -59.65 -26.44 -3.15
C GLY A 247 -59.80 -25.75 -4.51
N GLY A 248 -58.73 -25.71 -5.28
CA GLY A 248 -58.65 -24.94 -6.53
C GLY A 248 -59.77 -25.27 -7.52
N THR A 249 -60.81 -24.44 -7.55
CA THR A 249 -61.60 -23.97 -8.70
C THR A 249 -62.76 -23.16 -8.12
N VAL A 250 -62.77 -21.84 -8.33
CA VAL A 250 -63.98 -21.04 -8.11
C VAL A 250 -64.97 -21.44 -9.21
N ASN A 251 -66.09 -22.05 -8.84
CA ASN A 251 -67.14 -22.36 -9.81
C ASN A 251 -67.70 -21.04 -10.34
N TRP A 252 -67.57 -20.81 -11.65
CA TRP A 252 -68.01 -19.58 -12.32
C TRP A 252 -69.50 -19.25 -12.08
N SER A 253 -70.34 -20.24 -11.77
CA SER A 253 -71.75 -20.02 -11.41
C SER A 253 -71.94 -19.25 -10.09
N ASN A 254 -70.92 -19.24 -9.22
CA ASN A 254 -70.98 -18.59 -7.90
C ASN A 254 -70.44 -17.16 -7.92
N ILE A 255 -69.91 -16.69 -9.05
CA ILE A 255 -69.48 -15.29 -9.22
C ILE A 255 -70.73 -14.48 -9.58
N THR A 256 -71.21 -13.67 -8.64
CA THR A 256 -72.35 -12.75 -8.84
C THR A 256 -71.84 -11.35 -9.19
N GLY A 257 -72.67 -10.52 -9.83
CA GLY A 257 -72.26 -9.18 -10.25
C GLY A 257 -71.27 -9.17 -11.42
N LEU A 258 -71.28 -10.22 -12.24
CA LEU A 258 -70.46 -10.30 -13.45
C LEU A 258 -70.78 -9.11 -14.37
N PRO A 259 -69.77 -8.40 -14.88
CA PRO A 259 -69.97 -7.40 -15.89
C PRO A 259 -70.73 -7.95 -17.11
N THR A 260 -71.71 -7.22 -17.61
CA THR A 260 -72.45 -7.60 -18.82
C THR A 260 -71.96 -6.87 -20.07
N THR A 261 -70.99 -5.97 -19.92
CA THR A 261 -70.40 -5.18 -20.99
C THR A 261 -68.89 -5.35 -21.01
N LEU A 262 -68.27 -5.22 -22.19
CA LEU A 262 -66.80 -5.25 -22.35
C LEU A 262 -66.11 -4.21 -21.47
N SER A 263 -66.70 -3.02 -21.35
CA SER A 263 -66.22 -1.96 -20.45
C SER A 263 -66.28 -2.37 -18.98
N GLY A 264 -67.33 -3.08 -18.56
CA GLY A 264 -67.42 -3.58 -17.20
C GLY A 264 -66.40 -4.69 -16.89
N TYR A 265 -65.93 -5.44 -17.90
CA TYR A 265 -64.78 -6.35 -17.77
C TYR A 265 -63.43 -5.63 -17.79
N GLY A 266 -63.39 -4.29 -17.92
CA GLY A 266 -62.17 -3.51 -18.01
C GLY A 266 -61.43 -3.64 -19.34
N ILE A 267 -62.05 -4.22 -20.37
CA ILE A 267 -61.45 -4.36 -21.69
C ILE A 267 -61.66 -3.05 -22.44
N THR A 268 -60.62 -2.21 -22.49
CA THR A 268 -60.65 -0.87 -23.10
C THR A 268 -60.24 -0.85 -24.57
N ASP A 269 -59.66 -1.93 -25.07
CA ASP A 269 -59.11 -2.08 -26.44
C ASP A 269 -59.87 -3.12 -27.28
N ALA A 270 -61.01 -3.61 -26.80
CA ALA A 270 -61.80 -4.58 -27.55
C ALA A 270 -62.24 -3.99 -28.89
N ALA A 271 -61.85 -4.64 -29.98
CA ALA A 271 -62.43 -4.36 -31.29
C ALA A 271 -63.95 -4.65 -31.21
N PRO A 272 -64.83 -3.69 -31.54
CA PRO A 272 -66.27 -3.90 -31.43
C PRO A 272 -66.70 -5.02 -32.38
N SER A 273 -67.68 -5.83 -31.98
CA SER A 273 -68.20 -6.95 -32.79
C SER A 273 -68.77 -6.51 -34.15
N SER A 274 -69.00 -5.21 -34.34
CA SER A 274 -69.33 -4.57 -35.61
C SER A 274 -68.14 -4.42 -36.59
N HIS A 275 -66.92 -4.81 -36.19
CA HIS A 275 -65.72 -4.77 -37.01
C HIS A 275 -65.52 -6.06 -37.84
N ILE A 276 -66.60 -6.73 -38.22
CA ILE A 276 -66.55 -7.84 -39.18
C ILE A 276 -66.99 -7.31 -40.54
N GLY A 277 -66.00 -6.99 -41.38
CA GLY A 277 -65.92 -6.96 -42.86
C GLY A 277 -67.15 -6.93 -43.79
N ILE A 278 -68.34 -6.59 -43.32
CA ILE A 278 -69.57 -6.50 -44.11
C ILE A 278 -69.99 -5.04 -44.03
N GLY A 279 -69.80 -4.31 -45.13
CA GLY A 279 -69.92 -2.86 -45.23
C GLY A 279 -71.09 -2.28 -44.44
N GLY A 280 -70.75 -1.64 -43.33
CA GLY A 280 -71.64 -0.87 -42.46
C GLY A 280 -71.12 0.56 -42.29
N THR A 281 -71.73 1.34 -41.39
CA THR A 281 -71.43 2.76 -41.16
C THR A 281 -69.96 3.08 -40.83
N ALA A 282 -69.18 2.11 -40.33
CA ALA A 282 -67.76 2.26 -40.05
C ALA A 282 -66.85 2.00 -41.27
N HIS A 283 -67.32 1.23 -42.26
CA HIS A 283 -66.55 0.77 -43.44
C HIS A 283 -67.45 0.82 -44.68
N ALA A 284 -67.83 2.02 -45.11
CA ALA A 284 -68.70 2.21 -46.27
C ALA A 284 -68.05 1.66 -47.57
N THR A 285 -68.89 1.25 -48.53
CA THR A 285 -68.44 0.82 -49.86
C THR A 285 -67.60 1.93 -50.50
N ALA A 286 -66.42 1.58 -51.02
CA ALA A 286 -65.59 2.53 -51.77
C ALA A 286 -66.33 3.02 -53.01
N THR A 287 -66.41 4.34 -53.19
CA THR A 287 -66.97 4.97 -54.38
C THR A 287 -65.84 5.71 -55.13
N PRO A 288 -66.07 6.16 -56.38
CA PRO A 288 -65.11 7.00 -57.10
C PRO A 288 -64.81 8.35 -56.40
N SER A 289 -65.58 8.73 -55.37
CA SER A 289 -65.42 9.99 -54.64
C SER A 289 -65.14 9.84 -53.15
N VAL A 290 -65.33 8.64 -52.57
CA VAL A 290 -65.15 8.36 -51.14
C VAL A 290 -64.36 7.07 -50.98
N ALA A 291 -63.22 7.15 -50.29
CA ALA A 291 -62.39 5.99 -50.00
C ALA A 291 -63.09 5.02 -49.03
N GLY A 292 -62.96 3.72 -49.29
CA GLY A 292 -63.30 2.64 -48.36
C GLY A 292 -62.03 1.87 -47.97
N PHE A 293 -62.04 0.53 -48.09
CA PHE A 293 -60.82 -0.29 -47.93
C PHE A 293 -59.79 -0.13 -49.08
N LEU A 294 -60.19 0.50 -50.18
CA LEU A 294 -59.30 0.92 -51.26
C LEU A 294 -59.53 2.41 -51.55
N SER A 295 -58.51 3.10 -52.05
CA SER A 295 -58.58 4.54 -52.29
C SER A 295 -59.63 4.88 -53.35
N ALA A 296 -60.23 6.08 -53.27
CA ALA A 296 -61.17 6.53 -54.31
C ALA A 296 -60.52 6.50 -55.71
N ALA A 297 -59.23 6.86 -55.78
CA ALA A 297 -58.44 6.80 -57.02
C ALA A 297 -58.28 5.36 -57.55
N ASP A 298 -58.00 4.38 -56.69
CA ASP A 298 -57.88 2.98 -57.12
C ASP A 298 -59.24 2.40 -57.51
N LYS A 299 -60.32 2.82 -56.85
CA LYS A 299 -61.69 2.45 -57.24
C LYS A 299 -62.01 2.98 -58.63
N THR A 300 -61.71 4.24 -58.91
CA THR A 300 -61.89 4.84 -60.24
C THR A 300 -61.09 4.12 -61.31
N LYS A 301 -59.84 3.74 -61.02
CA LYS A 301 -59.02 2.95 -61.95
C LYS A 301 -59.64 1.59 -62.21
N LEU A 302 -60.04 0.86 -61.17
CA LEU A 302 -60.66 -0.46 -61.28
C LEU A 302 -62.00 -0.41 -62.02
N ASP A 303 -62.82 0.62 -61.77
CA ASP A 303 -64.10 0.82 -62.46
C ASP A 303 -63.94 1.09 -63.96
N GLY A 304 -62.77 1.63 -64.37
CA GLY A 304 -62.41 1.83 -65.77
C GLY A 304 -61.94 0.56 -66.48
N ILE A 305 -61.70 -0.54 -65.76
CA ILE A 305 -61.29 -1.82 -66.34
C ILE A 305 -62.54 -2.59 -66.77
N ALA A 306 -62.64 -2.92 -68.06
CA ALA A 306 -63.74 -3.72 -68.59
C ALA A 306 -63.80 -5.12 -67.94
N ALA A 307 -65.01 -5.66 -67.76
CA ALA A 307 -65.19 -7.00 -67.22
C ALA A 307 -64.42 -8.04 -68.06
N ASN A 308 -63.65 -8.90 -67.39
CA ASN A 308 -62.77 -9.92 -67.98
C ASN A 308 -61.51 -9.41 -68.70
N ALA A 309 -61.05 -8.17 -68.46
CA ALA A 309 -59.74 -7.73 -68.95
C ALA A 309 -58.62 -8.62 -68.38
N ASN A 310 -57.75 -9.15 -69.25
CA ASN A 310 -56.58 -9.95 -68.90
C ASN A 310 -55.29 -9.11 -68.92
N ASN A 311 -54.21 -9.62 -68.32
CA ASN A 311 -52.92 -8.95 -68.30
C ASN A 311 -52.36 -8.79 -69.73
N TYR A 312 -52.14 -7.55 -70.18
CA TYR A 312 -51.57 -7.28 -71.50
C TYR A 312 -50.13 -7.81 -71.61
N VAL A 313 -49.91 -8.81 -72.47
CA VAL A 313 -48.57 -9.30 -72.84
C VAL A 313 -48.24 -8.73 -74.22
N HIS A 314 -47.10 -8.03 -74.32
CA HIS A 314 -46.67 -7.41 -75.59
C HIS A 314 -46.42 -8.49 -76.65
N PRO A 315 -46.87 -8.31 -77.91
CA PRO A 315 -46.61 -9.29 -78.97
C PRO A 315 -45.10 -9.48 -79.15
N SER A 316 -44.65 -10.74 -79.16
CA SER A 316 -43.27 -11.13 -79.48
C SER A 316 -43.11 -11.56 -80.95
N THR A 317 -44.15 -11.40 -81.77
CA THR A 317 -44.11 -11.64 -83.21
C THR A 317 -43.57 -10.42 -83.95
N GLU A 318 -42.69 -10.64 -84.92
CA GLU A 318 -42.00 -9.56 -85.64
C GLU A 318 -42.97 -8.59 -86.32
N GLY A 319 -42.84 -7.29 -86.03
CA GLY A 319 -43.81 -6.29 -86.46
C GLY A 319 -43.46 -4.87 -86.03
N ASN A 320 -42.63 -4.24 -86.87
CA ASN A 320 -42.50 -2.80 -87.13
C ASN A 320 -41.46 -1.92 -86.42
N LEU A 321 -40.74 -2.33 -85.36
CA LEU A 321 -39.71 -1.47 -84.75
C LEU A 321 -38.50 -2.17 -84.07
N HIS A 322 -38.22 -3.45 -84.36
CA HIS A 322 -37.03 -4.15 -83.81
C HIS A 322 -35.99 -4.52 -84.89
N VAL A 323 -34.69 -4.44 -84.53
CA VAL A 323 -33.58 -5.02 -85.30
C VAL A 323 -33.74 -6.54 -85.33
N PRO A 324 -33.74 -7.22 -86.50
CA PRO A 324 -33.86 -8.68 -86.55
C PRO A 324 -32.74 -9.37 -85.77
N ALA A 325 -33.09 -10.39 -84.98
CA ALA A 325 -32.20 -11.01 -83.99
C ALA A 325 -30.98 -11.75 -84.58
N THR A 326 -30.95 -12.00 -85.89
CA THR A 326 -29.89 -12.78 -86.55
C THR A 326 -29.48 -12.18 -87.89
N GLY A 327 -29.37 -10.85 -87.96
CA GLY A 327 -29.10 -10.05 -89.17
C GLY A 327 -27.90 -10.45 -90.02
N THR A 328 -28.01 -11.58 -90.74
CA THR A 328 -27.07 -12.02 -91.77
C THR A 328 -27.43 -11.41 -93.14
N SER A 329 -28.66 -10.92 -93.31
CA SER A 329 -29.15 -10.32 -94.55
C SER A 329 -28.83 -8.83 -94.71
N ASN A 330 -28.36 -8.15 -93.64
CA ASN A 330 -28.10 -6.71 -93.67
C ASN A 330 -26.73 -6.35 -94.28
N ASN A 331 -25.92 -7.34 -94.65
CA ASN A 331 -24.69 -7.16 -95.44
C ASN A 331 -23.74 -6.07 -94.90
N GLY A 332 -23.65 -5.93 -93.56
CA GLY A 332 -22.82 -4.92 -92.87
C GLY A 332 -23.45 -3.53 -92.71
N LYS A 333 -24.74 -3.36 -93.00
CA LYS A 333 -25.49 -2.11 -92.83
C LYS A 333 -26.04 -1.96 -91.41
N VAL A 334 -26.21 -0.72 -90.96
CA VAL A 334 -26.87 -0.34 -89.69
C VAL A 334 -28.19 0.41 -89.99
N LEU A 335 -29.16 0.39 -89.05
CA LEU A 335 -30.33 1.26 -89.16
C LEU A 335 -29.89 2.71 -88.93
N LYS A 336 -30.09 3.56 -89.93
CA LYS A 336 -29.91 5.00 -89.83
C LYS A 336 -31.27 5.69 -89.75
N ALA A 337 -31.35 6.73 -88.91
CA ALA A 337 -32.52 7.60 -88.86
C ALA A 337 -32.66 8.38 -90.17
N GLY A 338 -33.89 8.54 -90.64
CA GLY A 338 -34.23 9.42 -91.74
C GLY A 338 -34.51 10.86 -91.27
N SER A 339 -34.76 11.75 -92.22
CA SER A 339 -35.07 13.17 -91.97
C SER A 339 -36.50 13.44 -91.47
N THR A 340 -37.34 12.40 -91.32
CA THR A 340 -38.71 12.47 -90.78
C THR A 340 -38.84 11.58 -89.56
N ALA A 341 -39.56 12.06 -88.53
CA ALA A 341 -39.82 11.30 -87.31
C ALA A 341 -40.46 9.94 -87.63
N GLY A 342 -39.92 8.87 -87.04
CA GLY A 342 -40.40 7.49 -87.24
C GLY A 342 -39.87 6.78 -88.50
N SER A 343 -39.05 7.43 -89.33
CA SER A 343 -38.45 6.81 -90.50
C SER A 343 -37.04 6.29 -90.18
N MET A 344 -36.80 4.99 -90.40
CA MET A 344 -35.48 4.36 -90.28
C MET A 344 -35.20 3.47 -91.49
N SER A 345 -33.96 3.45 -91.98
CA SER A 345 -33.55 2.64 -93.14
C SER A 345 -32.16 2.02 -92.96
N TRP A 346 -31.94 0.84 -93.53
CA TRP A 346 -30.65 0.13 -93.46
C TRP A 346 -29.62 0.73 -94.44
N ALA A 347 -28.53 1.29 -93.92
CA ALA A 347 -27.44 1.89 -94.71
C ALA A 347 -26.05 1.58 -94.13
N SER A 348 -25.01 1.61 -94.97
CA SER A 348 -23.61 1.41 -94.52
C SER A 348 -23.09 2.65 -93.79
N VAL A 349 -22.14 2.48 -92.86
CA VAL A 349 -21.43 3.58 -92.20
C VAL A 349 -20.13 3.86 -92.95
N ASP A 350 -19.93 5.10 -93.41
CA ASP A 350 -18.69 5.51 -94.07
C ASP A 350 -17.60 5.81 -93.03
N TYR A 351 -16.33 5.58 -93.38
CA TYR A 351 -15.21 5.78 -92.45
C TYR A 351 -15.08 7.25 -91.99
N SER A 352 -15.56 8.21 -92.78
CA SER A 352 -15.64 9.63 -92.43
C SER A 352 -16.68 9.93 -91.34
N GLU A 353 -17.69 9.09 -91.17
CA GLU A 353 -18.72 9.22 -90.13
C GLU A 353 -18.21 8.73 -88.75
N ILE A 354 -17.05 8.07 -88.69
CA ILE A 354 -16.47 7.55 -87.44
C ILE A 354 -15.60 8.62 -86.76
N THR A 355 -16.07 9.16 -85.65
CA THR A 355 -15.32 10.09 -84.80
C THR A 355 -14.44 9.36 -83.77
N GLY A 356 -13.29 9.92 -83.38
CA GLY A 356 -12.46 9.38 -82.29
C GLY A 356 -11.55 8.19 -82.66
N LYS A 357 -11.30 7.98 -83.95
CA LYS A 357 -10.47 6.87 -84.43
C LYS A 357 -8.97 7.05 -84.10
N PRO A 358 -8.25 6.01 -83.63
CA PRO A 358 -6.82 6.09 -83.31
C PRO A 358 -5.96 6.50 -84.52
N SER A 359 -5.01 7.42 -84.32
CA SER A 359 -4.11 7.91 -85.36
C SER A 359 -2.71 7.27 -85.34
N SER A 360 -2.39 6.43 -84.35
CA SER A 360 -1.11 5.71 -84.25
C SER A 360 -1.24 4.45 -83.38
N PHE A 361 -0.61 3.35 -83.80
CA PHE A 361 -0.52 2.09 -83.07
C PHE A 361 0.95 1.87 -82.67
N THR A 362 1.30 2.07 -81.40
CA THR A 362 2.68 1.84 -80.93
C THR A 362 2.79 0.42 -80.35
N PRO A 363 3.58 -0.50 -80.93
CA PRO A 363 3.74 -1.86 -80.40
C PRO A 363 4.53 -1.88 -79.08
N SER A 364 4.14 -2.73 -78.12
CA SER A 364 4.87 -2.92 -76.86
C SER A 364 5.96 -3.99 -76.96
N THR A 365 7.08 -3.77 -76.28
CA THR A 365 8.19 -4.74 -76.19
C THR A 365 7.80 -6.01 -75.41
N HIS A 366 8.20 -7.16 -75.94
CA HIS A 366 8.07 -8.48 -75.31
C HIS A 366 9.32 -9.33 -75.62
N THR A 367 9.56 -10.40 -74.83
CA THR A 367 10.71 -11.31 -74.99
C THR A 367 10.25 -12.74 -75.25
N HIS A 368 11.08 -13.54 -75.93
CA HIS A 368 10.86 -14.96 -76.21
C HIS A 368 12.01 -15.81 -75.68
N ALA A 369 11.72 -17.06 -75.28
CA ALA A 369 12.75 -18.05 -74.99
C ALA A 369 13.22 -18.74 -76.27
N ALA A 370 14.44 -19.28 -76.29
CA ALA A 370 14.97 -19.97 -77.48
C ALA A 370 14.11 -21.17 -77.92
N THR A 371 13.39 -21.80 -76.99
CA THR A 371 12.44 -22.89 -77.26
C THR A 371 11.20 -22.46 -78.04
N ASP A 372 10.86 -21.17 -78.03
CA ASP A 372 9.72 -20.62 -78.78
C ASP A 372 10.04 -20.54 -80.29
N ILE A 373 11.29 -20.81 -80.66
CA ILE A 373 11.76 -20.86 -82.04
C ILE A 373 11.85 -22.32 -82.47
N THR A 374 10.88 -22.77 -83.26
CA THR A 374 10.98 -24.05 -83.98
C THR A 374 11.73 -23.81 -85.29
N GLU A 375 12.97 -24.30 -85.42
CA GLU A 375 13.77 -24.11 -86.63
C GLU A 375 13.12 -24.77 -87.85
N SER A 376 13.05 -24.01 -88.95
CA SER A 376 12.56 -24.48 -90.25
C SER A 376 13.66 -24.36 -91.30
N VAL A 377 13.60 -25.15 -92.37
CA VAL A 377 14.56 -25.10 -93.50
C VAL A 377 14.68 -23.70 -94.12
N THR A 378 13.66 -22.87 -94.01
CA THR A 378 13.65 -21.49 -94.54
C THR A 378 13.95 -20.40 -93.51
N LYS A 379 14.08 -20.75 -92.23
CA LYS A 379 14.30 -19.80 -91.12
C LYS A 379 15.22 -20.40 -90.05
N ARG A 380 16.51 -20.49 -90.37
CA ARG A 380 17.60 -20.96 -89.48
C ARG A 380 18.82 -20.04 -89.61
N PHE A 381 19.64 -19.96 -88.56
CA PHE A 381 20.77 -19.03 -88.47
C PHE A 381 22.04 -19.48 -89.21
N THR A 382 22.15 -20.77 -89.57
CA THR A 382 23.26 -21.32 -90.35
C THR A 382 22.75 -22.36 -91.34
N SER A 383 23.36 -22.43 -92.53
CA SER A 383 23.02 -23.45 -93.54
C SER A 383 23.61 -24.83 -93.20
N ASP A 384 23.01 -25.88 -93.74
CA ASP A 384 23.50 -27.26 -93.54
C ASP A 384 24.90 -27.45 -94.13
N THR A 385 25.23 -26.71 -95.20
CA THR A 385 26.56 -26.65 -95.82
C THR A 385 27.61 -26.05 -94.88
N GLU A 386 27.30 -24.95 -94.19
CA GLU A 386 28.20 -24.33 -93.21
C GLU A 386 28.44 -25.25 -92.01
N LYS A 387 27.38 -25.90 -91.52
CA LYS A 387 27.44 -26.87 -90.42
C LYS A 387 28.33 -28.07 -90.76
N SER A 388 28.22 -28.59 -91.98
CA SER A 388 29.08 -29.68 -92.49
C SER A 388 30.55 -29.24 -92.63
N THR A 389 30.79 -28.01 -93.12
CA THR A 389 32.13 -27.45 -93.29
C THR A 389 32.85 -27.22 -91.96
N TRP A 390 32.14 -26.81 -90.91
CA TRP A 390 32.71 -26.68 -89.57
C TRP A 390 33.06 -28.03 -88.94
N ASN A 391 32.19 -29.03 -89.12
CA ASN A 391 32.44 -30.38 -88.61
C ASN A 391 33.54 -31.14 -89.37
N GLY A 392 33.93 -30.69 -90.57
CA GLY A 392 34.98 -31.27 -91.41
C GLY A 392 36.39 -30.68 -91.25
N LYS A 393 36.57 -29.61 -90.46
CA LYS A 393 37.93 -29.08 -90.17
C LYS A 393 38.66 -30.05 -89.23
N THR A 394 39.75 -30.64 -89.71
CA THR A 394 40.51 -31.71 -89.05
C THR A 394 41.02 -31.28 -87.67
N LYS A 395 40.78 -32.14 -86.67
CA LYS A 395 41.50 -32.13 -85.40
C LYS A 395 42.96 -32.48 -85.69
N ILE A 396 43.91 -31.73 -85.11
CA ILE A 396 45.36 -31.97 -85.19
C ILE A 396 45.65 -33.47 -84.93
N VAL A 397 46.31 -34.16 -85.87
CA VAL A 397 46.70 -35.58 -85.76
C VAL A 397 48.14 -35.64 -85.24
N LEU A 398 48.37 -36.36 -84.14
CA LEU A 398 49.70 -36.76 -83.65
C LEU A 398 50.10 -38.06 -84.38
N SER A 399 51.24 -38.07 -85.08
CA SER A 399 51.77 -39.20 -85.88
C SER A 399 53.23 -39.48 -85.52
N THR A 400 53.65 -40.76 -85.48
CA THR A 400 55.00 -41.22 -85.12
C THR A 400 55.94 -41.44 -86.32
N THR A 401 55.63 -40.90 -87.51
CA THR A 401 56.47 -41.05 -88.72
C THR A 401 56.56 -39.75 -89.52
N ALA A 402 57.77 -39.39 -89.96
CA ALA A 402 58.06 -38.13 -90.67
C ALA A 402 57.69 -38.16 -92.18
N PRO A 403 57.08 -37.10 -92.74
CA PRO A 403 56.64 -37.04 -94.14
C PRO A 403 57.69 -36.49 -95.13
N THR A 404 57.55 -36.80 -96.42
CA THR A 404 58.37 -36.29 -97.53
C THR A 404 57.71 -35.08 -98.21
N GLY A 405 57.82 -33.88 -97.65
CA GLY A 405 57.27 -32.66 -98.28
C GLY A 405 57.32 -31.43 -97.39
N ALA A 406 57.16 -30.23 -97.97
CA ALA A 406 57.31 -28.93 -97.31
C ALA A 406 56.15 -28.54 -96.36
N ASP A 407 55.61 -29.50 -95.60
CA ASP A 407 54.70 -29.21 -94.49
C ASP A 407 55.46 -29.08 -93.18
N ILE A 408 54.97 -28.19 -92.31
CA ILE A 408 55.53 -27.95 -90.98
C ILE A 408 55.36 -29.22 -90.14
N TRP A 409 56.48 -29.79 -89.70
CA TRP A 409 56.55 -30.99 -88.87
C TRP A 409 57.12 -30.65 -87.49
N PHE A 410 56.57 -31.27 -86.45
CA PHE A 410 57.08 -31.22 -85.08
C PHE A 410 57.60 -32.61 -84.73
N GLU A 411 58.91 -32.75 -84.53
CA GLU A 411 59.53 -33.94 -83.92
C GLU A 411 59.38 -33.86 -82.40
N GLU A 412 59.06 -34.97 -81.77
CA GLU A 412 59.27 -35.11 -80.33
C GLU A 412 60.77 -35.33 -80.09
N ILE A 413 61.47 -34.37 -79.47
CA ILE A 413 62.90 -34.52 -79.16
C ILE A 413 63.07 -35.35 -77.87
N THR A 414 63.59 -36.56 -78.10
CA THR A 414 64.20 -37.61 -77.26
C THR A 414 63.36 -38.30 -76.19
#